data_AF-A0A922NM69-F1
#
_entry.id   AF-A0A922NM69-F1
#
_cell.length_a   1.000
_cell.length_b   1.000
_cell.length_c   1.000
_cell.angle_alpha   90.00
_cell.angle_beta   90.00
_cell.angle_gamma   90.00
#
_symmetry.space_group_name_H-M   'P 1'
#
loop_
_entity.id
_entity.type
_entity.pdbx_description
1 polymer ?
#
loop_
_entity_poly.entity_id
_entity_poly.type
_entity_poly.pdbx_seq_one_letter_code
_entity_poly.pdbx_strand_id
1 'polypeptide(L)'
;MKPTITIVLASLLTITSAHSWLHCTSFNNTDLIKWMEGNATESNGKMILDPIFPEWAHLCSGFSRYKANPGNWINESSAYAWSPSIHNSTHACHPDQRAPIQLLKFNETGHSDHYNPAPMATARAGGSIKLMFGGNGHSRGDFGGVQKSGPGMVRVYWKGGVEREIVRVRELTKKNLLQENGFAEESYVWPPDKNVTKAPAMKDKGNWQTVWLPKGMEPGRHMMVWVWSIQGDQPSWTTCFDVMIEDHQYEARKLRSSVHHLSVQYELLKHENEGLKEALQHKKKHRKKGKALDLQQRQEYHGGSVFWSPRKLREARAREAVRERDETEEKLQKARSKKQREEARLQRQDELEERRVERQRLKEMRELERAEKAAERARQKEERDAAKAIQLPQKGKRRASAATSSNNKRQKRVEAARAGAQVQEEPPAPPSKLTSRGRNVNLPSKYR
;
A
#
# COMPACT_ATOMS: atom_id res chain seq x y z
N MET A 1 70.53 -53.22 -7.23
CA MET A 1 69.64 -52.35 -8.04
C MET A 1 68.23 -52.54 -7.54
N LYS A 2 67.63 -51.53 -6.91
CA LYS A 2 66.25 -51.55 -6.41
C LYS A 2 65.37 -50.82 -7.44
N PRO A 3 64.22 -51.36 -7.86
CA PRO A 3 63.36 -50.66 -8.80
C PRO A 3 62.64 -49.54 -8.06
N THR A 4 62.92 -48.30 -8.45
CA THR A 4 62.13 -47.13 -8.07
C THR A 4 60.80 -47.20 -8.81
N ILE A 5 59.75 -47.61 -8.10
CA ILE A 5 58.37 -47.47 -8.57
C ILE A 5 58.01 -46.00 -8.41
N THR A 6 58.07 -45.24 -9.50
CA THR A 6 57.51 -43.91 -9.57
C THR A 6 55.99 -44.04 -9.53
N ILE A 7 55.42 -43.94 -8.33
CA ILE A 7 53.97 -43.78 -8.16
C ILE A 7 53.64 -42.39 -8.71
N VAL A 8 53.22 -42.34 -9.97
CA VAL A 8 52.46 -41.20 -10.49
C VAL A 8 51.14 -41.23 -9.73
N LEU A 9 51.08 -40.50 -8.62
CA LEU A 9 49.82 -40.09 -8.02
C LEU A 9 49.14 -39.20 -9.06
N ALA A 10 48.37 -39.83 -9.95
CA ALA A 10 47.26 -39.18 -10.60
C ALA A 10 46.33 -38.77 -9.45
N SER A 11 46.42 -37.50 -9.06
CA SER A 11 45.46 -36.83 -8.22
C SER A 11 44.11 -36.86 -8.94
N LEU A 12 43.40 -37.99 -8.77
CA LEU A 12 41.95 -38.08 -8.84
C LEU A 12 41.41 -37.19 -7.73
N LEU A 13 41.47 -35.87 -7.96
CA LEU A 13 40.62 -34.91 -7.28
C LEU A 13 39.20 -35.44 -7.48
N THR A 14 38.60 -35.84 -6.38
CA THR A 14 37.20 -36.22 -6.28
C THR A 14 36.34 -35.09 -6.86
N ILE A 15 35.92 -35.22 -8.12
CA ILE A 15 34.93 -34.35 -8.74
C ILE A 15 33.60 -34.70 -8.05
N THR A 16 33.35 -34.05 -6.92
CA THR A 16 32.04 -34.08 -6.27
C THR A 16 31.04 -33.37 -7.17
N SER A 17 30.37 -34.13 -8.05
CA SER A 17 29.08 -33.83 -8.68
C SER A 17 28.78 -32.35 -8.99
N ALA A 18 29.67 -31.63 -9.67
CA ALA A 18 29.41 -30.24 -10.04
C ALA A 18 28.51 -30.16 -11.29
N HIS A 19 27.31 -29.60 -11.13
CA HIS A 19 26.26 -29.52 -12.15
C HIS A 19 25.69 -28.12 -12.19
N SER A 20 25.44 -27.57 -13.39
CA SER A 20 24.79 -26.26 -13.56
C SER A 20 23.73 -26.31 -14.65
N TRP A 21 22.71 -25.49 -14.51
CA TRP A 21 21.56 -25.46 -15.41
C TRP A 21 20.95 -24.06 -15.44
N LEU A 22 20.21 -23.76 -16.51
CA LEU A 22 19.40 -22.55 -16.54
C LEU A 22 18.19 -22.67 -15.60
N HIS A 23 18.09 -21.72 -14.68
CA HIS A 23 16.92 -21.57 -13.82
C HIS A 23 15.89 -20.63 -14.45
N CYS A 24 16.32 -19.48 -14.95
CA CYS A 24 15.43 -18.54 -15.62
C CYS A 24 16.04 -18.06 -16.94
N THR A 25 15.20 -17.82 -17.94
CA THR A 25 15.61 -17.32 -19.26
C THR A 25 15.20 -15.87 -19.51
N SER A 26 14.38 -15.30 -18.63
CA SER A 26 14.07 -13.87 -18.59
C SER A 26 13.90 -13.40 -17.14
N PHE A 27 15.01 -13.19 -16.44
CA PHE A 27 15.03 -12.82 -15.03
C PHE A 27 15.09 -11.30 -14.82
N ASN A 28 14.26 -10.77 -13.92
CA ASN A 28 14.33 -9.38 -13.49
C ASN A 28 14.98 -9.24 -12.10
N ASN A 29 16.27 -8.88 -12.07
CA ASN A 29 17.03 -8.70 -10.82
C ASN A 29 17.13 -7.24 -10.33
N THR A 30 16.42 -6.29 -10.96
CA THR A 30 16.62 -4.85 -10.68
C THR A 30 16.33 -4.48 -9.23
N ASP A 31 15.17 -4.90 -8.73
CA ASP A 31 14.76 -4.59 -7.36
C ASP A 31 15.36 -5.57 -6.35
N LEU A 32 15.66 -6.80 -6.79
CA LEU A 32 16.34 -7.80 -5.98
C LEU A 32 17.72 -7.31 -5.54
N ILE A 33 18.52 -6.74 -6.45
CA ILE A 33 19.86 -6.24 -6.11
C ILE A 33 19.77 -5.13 -5.06
N LYS A 34 18.86 -4.16 -5.24
CA LYS A 34 18.65 -3.06 -4.27
C LYS A 34 18.20 -3.57 -2.90
N TRP A 35 17.29 -4.54 -2.90
CA TRP A 35 16.80 -5.18 -1.69
C TRP A 35 17.94 -5.92 -0.97
N MET A 36 18.78 -6.65 -1.72
CA MET A 36 19.94 -7.36 -1.16
C MET A 36 20.91 -6.39 -0.48
N GLU A 37 21.20 -5.24 -1.10
CA GLU A 37 22.07 -4.20 -0.54
C GLU A 37 21.55 -3.65 0.80
N GLY A 38 20.25 -3.35 0.89
CA GLY A 38 19.63 -2.86 2.11
C GLY A 38 19.64 -3.89 3.24
N ASN A 39 19.11 -5.09 2.99
CA ASN A 39 18.92 -6.11 4.01
C ASN A 39 20.23 -6.74 4.50
N ALA A 40 21.25 -6.79 3.64
CA ALA A 40 22.57 -7.26 4.06
C ALA A 40 23.22 -6.31 5.08
N THR A 41 22.95 -5.01 4.95
CA THR A 41 23.42 -3.98 5.88
C THR A 41 22.76 -4.13 7.25
N GLU A 42 21.45 -4.40 7.28
CA GLU A 42 20.70 -4.60 8.52
C GLU A 42 21.03 -5.92 9.24
N SER A 43 21.32 -6.99 8.47
CA SER A 43 21.61 -8.33 9.00
C SER A 43 23.07 -8.57 9.37
N ASN A 44 23.93 -7.53 9.37
CA ASN A 44 25.38 -7.64 9.58
C ASN A 44 26.05 -8.70 8.68
N GLY A 45 25.58 -8.85 7.44
CA GLY A 45 26.14 -9.80 6.47
C GLY A 45 25.94 -11.28 6.83
N LYS A 46 24.96 -11.63 7.68
CA LYS A 46 24.64 -13.02 8.06
C LYS A 46 23.49 -13.65 7.28
N MET A 47 22.86 -12.92 6.37
CA MET A 47 21.74 -13.40 5.58
C MET A 47 22.21 -14.29 4.43
N ILE A 48 21.55 -15.42 4.23
CA ILE A 48 21.71 -16.31 3.06
C ILE A 48 20.55 -16.03 2.12
N LEU A 49 20.83 -15.72 0.85
CA LEU A 49 19.80 -15.50 -0.17
C LEU A 49 20.08 -16.33 -1.43
N ASP A 50 19.24 -17.34 -1.67
CA ASP A 50 19.24 -18.06 -2.94
C ASP A 50 18.14 -17.48 -3.84
N PRO A 51 18.46 -16.76 -4.93
CA PRO A 51 17.45 -16.34 -5.88
C PRO A 51 16.81 -17.51 -6.64
N ILE A 52 17.32 -18.75 -6.48
CA ILE A 52 16.72 -19.99 -7.00
C ILE A 52 15.55 -20.44 -6.13
N PHE A 53 15.43 -19.94 -4.88
CA PHE A 53 14.32 -20.36 -4.02
C PHE A 53 12.96 -20.00 -4.63
N PRO A 54 11.94 -20.85 -4.43
CA PRO A 54 10.58 -20.65 -4.97
C PRO A 54 9.97 -19.28 -4.69
N GLU A 55 10.36 -18.63 -3.58
CA GLU A 55 9.91 -17.30 -3.20
C GLU A 55 10.24 -16.23 -4.26
N TRP A 56 11.33 -16.40 -5.00
CA TRP A 56 11.80 -15.49 -6.03
C TRP A 56 11.35 -15.88 -7.45
N ALA A 57 10.59 -16.96 -7.60
CA ALA A 57 10.15 -17.44 -8.91
C ALA A 57 9.31 -16.41 -9.68
N HIS A 58 8.65 -15.49 -8.97
CA HIS A 58 7.89 -14.37 -9.55
C HIS A 58 8.76 -13.37 -10.33
N LEU A 59 10.08 -13.34 -10.09
CA LEU A 59 11.03 -12.50 -10.82
C LEU A 59 11.39 -13.08 -12.20
N CYS A 60 10.96 -14.31 -12.48
CA CYS A 60 11.22 -15.00 -13.72
C CYS A 60 10.03 -14.91 -14.67
N SER A 61 10.25 -14.36 -15.87
CA SER A 61 9.23 -14.20 -16.91
C SER A 61 9.43 -15.16 -18.10
N GLY A 62 10.40 -16.07 -18.00
CA GLY A 62 10.71 -17.02 -19.07
C GLY A 62 11.50 -18.21 -18.53
N PHE A 63 11.14 -19.41 -18.98
CA PHE A 63 11.70 -20.66 -18.49
C PHE A 63 12.31 -21.49 -19.62
N SER A 64 13.21 -22.43 -19.28
CA SER A 64 13.68 -23.43 -20.24
C SER A 64 12.56 -24.42 -20.57
N ARG A 65 12.72 -25.20 -21.64
CA ARG A 65 11.69 -26.16 -22.04
C ARG A 65 11.46 -27.19 -20.93
N TYR A 66 10.21 -27.64 -20.78
CA TYR A 66 9.77 -28.60 -19.77
C TYR A 66 10.00 -28.17 -18.31
N LYS A 67 10.50 -26.95 -18.07
CA LYS A 67 10.80 -26.49 -16.72
C LYS A 67 9.53 -26.17 -15.93
N ALA A 68 9.60 -26.44 -14.63
CA ALA A 68 8.58 -26.18 -13.62
C ALA A 68 8.58 -24.73 -13.12
N ASN A 69 7.40 -24.22 -12.70
CA ASN A 69 7.31 -22.98 -11.94
C ASN A 69 6.42 -23.13 -10.68
N PRO A 70 6.96 -22.88 -9.48
CA PRO A 70 8.40 -22.86 -9.20
C PRO A 70 8.96 -24.26 -9.50
N GLY A 71 10.27 -24.36 -9.71
CA GLY A 71 10.88 -25.67 -9.80
C GLY A 71 11.46 -26.15 -8.49
N ASN A 72 11.41 -27.45 -8.29
CA ASN A 72 12.15 -28.13 -7.25
C ASN A 72 13.59 -28.32 -7.72
N TRP A 73 14.55 -27.61 -7.15
CA TRP A 73 15.96 -27.64 -7.54
C TRP A 73 16.57 -29.06 -7.60
N ILE A 74 16.07 -30.01 -6.79
CA ILE A 74 16.49 -31.42 -6.85
C ILE A 74 16.00 -32.08 -8.14
N ASN A 75 14.72 -31.86 -8.49
CA ASN A 75 14.17 -32.33 -9.77
C ASN A 75 14.82 -31.60 -10.93
N GLU A 76 15.15 -30.31 -10.79
CA GLU A 76 15.76 -29.54 -11.87
C GLU A 76 17.17 -30.00 -12.23
N SER A 77 17.98 -30.29 -11.21
CA SER A 77 19.36 -30.77 -11.37
C SER A 77 19.45 -32.20 -11.92
N SER A 78 18.36 -32.97 -11.86
CA SER A 78 18.28 -34.36 -12.35
C SER A 78 17.45 -34.52 -13.63
N ALA A 79 16.49 -33.63 -13.91
CA ALA A 79 15.57 -33.73 -15.05
C ALA A 79 15.83 -32.72 -16.18
N TYR A 80 16.37 -31.52 -15.89
CA TYR A 80 16.58 -30.46 -16.90
C TYR A 80 18.05 -30.20 -17.21
N ALA A 81 18.95 -30.48 -16.26
CA ALA A 81 20.37 -30.42 -16.49
C ALA A 81 20.79 -31.58 -17.41
N TRP A 82 21.36 -31.28 -18.58
CA TRP A 82 21.84 -32.31 -19.52
C TRP A 82 23.35 -32.26 -19.67
N SER A 83 24.04 -33.37 -19.37
CA SER A 83 25.47 -33.52 -19.66
C SER A 83 25.68 -34.52 -20.78
N PRO A 84 26.05 -34.06 -22.00
CA PRO A 84 26.32 -34.97 -23.11
C PRO A 84 27.43 -35.98 -22.80
N SER A 85 28.44 -35.55 -22.03
CA SER A 85 29.59 -36.39 -21.65
C SER A 85 29.20 -37.52 -20.70
N ILE A 86 28.39 -37.24 -19.67
CA ILE A 86 27.95 -38.26 -18.71
C ILE A 86 27.04 -39.28 -19.38
N HIS A 87 26.14 -38.82 -20.25
CA HIS A 87 25.20 -39.69 -20.95
C HIS A 87 25.77 -40.32 -22.24
N ASN A 88 27.04 -40.08 -22.56
CA ASN A 88 27.67 -40.48 -23.82
C ASN A 88 26.78 -40.17 -25.05
N SER A 89 26.14 -39.01 -25.05
CA SER A 89 25.13 -38.63 -26.04
C SER A 89 25.68 -37.67 -27.08
N THR A 90 25.22 -37.82 -28.31
CA THR A 90 25.51 -36.88 -29.40
C THR A 90 24.56 -35.68 -29.41
N HIS A 91 23.51 -35.68 -28.58
CA HIS A 91 22.51 -34.62 -28.51
C HIS A 91 22.95 -33.48 -27.59
N ALA A 92 22.78 -32.24 -28.07
CA ALA A 92 23.14 -31.04 -27.34
C ALA A 92 22.21 -30.72 -26.16
N CYS A 93 21.03 -31.35 -26.11
CA CYS A 93 20.05 -31.23 -25.03
C CYS A 93 19.34 -32.58 -24.85
N HIS A 94 18.54 -32.70 -23.79
CA HIS A 94 17.73 -33.89 -23.54
C HIS A 94 16.86 -34.23 -24.77
N PRO A 95 16.93 -35.47 -25.30
CA PRO A 95 16.27 -35.86 -26.54
C PRO A 95 14.73 -35.81 -26.44
N ASP A 96 14.18 -35.95 -25.25
CA ASP A 96 12.73 -35.87 -25.03
C ASP A 96 12.22 -34.43 -24.78
N GLN A 97 13.12 -33.43 -24.67
CA GLN A 97 12.76 -32.04 -24.35
C GLN A 97 12.88 -31.10 -25.57
N ARG A 98 12.45 -31.59 -26.74
CA ARG A 98 12.67 -30.93 -28.04
C ARG A 98 11.48 -30.11 -28.52
N ALA A 99 10.28 -30.42 -28.03
CA ALA A 99 9.08 -29.65 -28.32
C ALA A 99 9.02 -28.34 -27.48
N PRO A 100 8.34 -27.27 -27.97
CA PRO A 100 8.00 -26.07 -27.18
C PRO A 100 6.96 -26.41 -26.11
N ILE A 101 7.31 -27.23 -25.14
CA ILE A 101 6.42 -27.51 -24.03
C ILE A 101 6.79 -26.52 -22.93
N GLN A 102 6.29 -25.30 -23.09
CA GLN A 102 6.17 -24.33 -22.01
C GLN A 102 4.80 -24.50 -21.38
N LEU A 103 4.75 -24.54 -20.05
CA LEU A 103 3.50 -24.73 -19.33
C LEU A 103 2.81 -23.38 -19.23
N LEU A 104 1.86 -23.11 -20.13
CA LEU A 104 1.18 -21.82 -20.19
C LEU A 104 0.08 -21.70 -19.13
N LYS A 105 -0.38 -22.84 -18.58
CA LYS A 105 -1.43 -22.90 -17.56
C LYS A 105 -1.03 -23.80 -16.38
N PHE A 106 -1.50 -23.41 -15.20
CA PHE A 106 -1.31 -24.07 -13.92
C PHE A 106 -1.76 -25.55 -13.87
N ASN A 107 -2.78 -25.93 -14.65
CA ASN A 107 -3.42 -27.26 -14.61
C ASN A 107 -3.08 -28.14 -15.82
N GLU A 108 -1.98 -27.89 -16.54
CA GLU A 108 -1.55 -28.79 -17.60
C GLU A 108 -1.13 -30.15 -17.00
N THR A 109 -1.85 -31.21 -17.37
CA THR A 109 -1.70 -32.56 -16.81
C THR A 109 -0.32 -33.14 -17.08
N GLY A 110 0.35 -33.69 -16.07
CA GLY A 110 1.67 -34.36 -16.19
C GLY A 110 2.75 -33.82 -15.25
N HIS A 111 2.46 -32.77 -14.48
CA HIS A 111 3.44 -32.10 -13.62
C HIS A 111 2.85 -31.73 -12.25
N SER A 112 2.83 -32.69 -11.32
CA SER A 112 2.20 -32.56 -9.98
C SER A 112 2.83 -31.50 -9.08
N ASP A 113 4.07 -31.11 -9.36
CA ASP A 113 4.87 -30.24 -8.48
C ASP A 113 4.77 -28.76 -8.88
N HIS A 114 3.97 -28.44 -9.90
CA HIS A 114 3.92 -27.11 -10.49
C HIS A 114 2.69 -26.38 -9.99
N TYR A 115 2.86 -25.12 -9.60
CA TYR A 115 1.75 -24.30 -9.13
C TYR A 115 1.72 -22.89 -9.74
N ASN A 116 2.44 -22.67 -10.84
CA ASN A 116 2.34 -21.46 -11.66
C ASN A 116 2.68 -21.77 -13.15
N PRO A 117 2.23 -20.94 -14.10
CA PRO A 117 2.69 -21.01 -15.49
C PRO A 117 4.20 -20.78 -15.61
N ALA A 118 4.84 -21.49 -16.53
CA ALA A 118 6.25 -21.39 -16.91
C ALA A 118 6.38 -21.04 -18.41
N PRO A 119 6.09 -19.78 -18.80
CA PRO A 119 6.07 -19.38 -20.21
C PRO A 119 7.48 -19.29 -20.81
N MET A 120 7.52 -19.15 -22.13
CA MET A 120 8.74 -18.86 -22.89
C MET A 120 9.19 -17.42 -22.68
N ALA A 121 10.50 -17.16 -22.72
CA ALA A 121 11.00 -15.79 -22.72
C ALA A 121 10.54 -15.03 -23.96
N THR A 122 10.15 -13.77 -23.80
CA THR A 122 9.79 -12.84 -24.88
C THR A 122 10.82 -11.71 -24.95
N ALA A 123 11.26 -11.35 -26.15
CA ALA A 123 12.21 -10.28 -26.35
C ALA A 123 12.04 -9.58 -27.70
N ARG A 124 12.74 -8.46 -27.86
CA ARG A 124 12.81 -7.73 -29.13
C ARG A 124 14.12 -8.05 -29.86
N ALA A 125 14.08 -8.03 -31.19
CA ALA A 125 15.30 -8.04 -32.00
C ALA A 125 16.18 -6.83 -31.59
N GLY A 126 17.47 -7.06 -31.38
CA GLY A 126 18.39 -6.04 -30.87
C GLY A 126 18.27 -5.76 -29.36
N GLY A 127 17.35 -6.43 -28.66
CA GLY A 127 17.20 -6.35 -27.22
C GLY A 127 18.16 -7.28 -26.47
N SER A 128 17.80 -7.58 -25.23
CA SER A 128 18.53 -8.52 -24.39
C SER A 128 17.57 -9.34 -23.55
N ILE A 129 17.99 -10.56 -23.21
CA ILE A 129 17.37 -11.37 -22.16
C ILE A 129 18.38 -11.59 -21.05
N LYS A 130 17.89 -11.73 -19.81
CA LYS A 130 18.75 -12.04 -18.67
C LYS A 130 18.52 -13.48 -18.25
N LEU A 131 19.54 -14.29 -18.46
CA LEU A 131 19.59 -15.67 -17.99
C LEU A 131 20.00 -15.68 -16.53
N MET A 132 19.41 -16.58 -15.76
CA MET A 132 19.83 -16.92 -14.41
C MET A 132 20.10 -18.41 -14.34
N PHE A 133 21.22 -18.81 -13.73
CA PHE A 133 21.62 -20.20 -13.62
C PHE A 133 22.14 -20.54 -12.23
N GLY A 134 21.80 -21.76 -11.80
CA GLY A 134 22.27 -22.36 -10.54
C GLY A 134 23.41 -23.33 -10.77
N GLY A 135 24.20 -23.64 -9.73
CA GLY A 135 25.30 -24.59 -9.86
C GLY A 135 25.62 -25.32 -8.56
N ASN A 136 25.23 -26.58 -8.42
CA ASN A 136 25.58 -27.36 -7.23
C ASN A 136 27.11 -27.47 -7.11
N GLY A 137 27.66 -27.04 -5.98
CA GLY A 137 29.09 -27.10 -5.67
C GLY A 137 29.98 -26.01 -6.30
N HIS A 138 29.53 -25.26 -7.31
CA HIS A 138 30.36 -24.26 -8.03
C HIS A 138 29.73 -22.85 -8.10
N SER A 139 28.47 -22.70 -7.66
CA SER A 139 27.84 -21.40 -7.41
C SER A 139 28.16 -20.85 -6.00
N ARG A 140 29.36 -21.06 -5.43
CA ARG A 140 29.74 -20.49 -4.12
C ARG A 140 30.92 -19.53 -4.24
N GLY A 141 30.84 -18.33 -3.65
CA GLY A 141 31.81 -17.22 -3.83
C GLY A 141 33.25 -17.64 -3.62
N ASP A 142 33.39 -18.67 -2.80
CA ASP A 142 34.58 -19.43 -2.45
C ASP A 142 35.40 -19.97 -3.64
N PHE A 143 34.83 -20.08 -4.86
CA PHE A 143 35.52 -20.64 -6.04
C PHE A 143 35.73 -19.67 -7.22
N GLY A 144 35.39 -18.39 -7.09
CA GLY A 144 35.40 -17.48 -8.24
C GLY A 144 35.50 -16.02 -7.84
N GLY A 145 36.56 -15.67 -7.12
CA GLY A 145 37.04 -14.30 -7.10
C GLY A 145 37.44 -13.85 -8.52
N VAL A 146 37.40 -12.54 -8.76
CA VAL A 146 37.53 -11.83 -10.05
C VAL A 146 38.93 -11.97 -10.71
N GLN A 147 39.65 -13.05 -10.45
CA GLN A 147 40.92 -13.38 -11.10
C GLN A 147 40.73 -14.54 -12.09
N LYS A 148 40.30 -14.19 -13.31
CA LYS A 148 40.57 -14.83 -14.63
C LYS A 148 40.51 -16.37 -14.80
N SER A 149 40.06 -17.16 -13.84
CA SER A 149 39.73 -18.58 -14.04
C SER A 149 38.63 -19.01 -13.07
N GLY A 150 37.47 -18.36 -13.15
CA GLY A 150 36.28 -18.74 -12.37
C GLY A 150 35.81 -20.19 -12.66
N PRO A 151 34.60 -20.58 -12.23
CA PRO A 151 34.10 -21.95 -12.36
C PRO A 151 33.79 -22.39 -13.80
N GLY A 152 34.42 -21.78 -14.81
CA GLY A 152 34.26 -22.08 -16.22
C GLY A 152 33.64 -20.94 -17.02
N MET A 153 33.29 -21.26 -18.26
CA MET A 153 32.67 -20.34 -19.23
C MET A 153 31.21 -20.73 -19.47
N VAL A 154 30.36 -19.74 -19.68
CA VAL A 154 28.96 -19.92 -20.09
C VAL A 154 28.77 -19.36 -21.49
N ARG A 155 28.10 -20.15 -22.34
CA ARG A 155 27.95 -19.85 -23.77
C ARG A 155 26.51 -20.06 -24.19
N VAL A 156 26.02 -19.18 -25.04
CA VAL A 156 24.73 -19.33 -25.70
C VAL A 156 24.96 -19.58 -27.18
N TYR A 157 24.36 -20.65 -27.69
CA TYR A 157 24.42 -21.01 -29.09
C TYR A 157 23.04 -20.86 -29.75
N TRP A 158 23.05 -20.36 -30.97
CA TRP A 158 21.85 -20.12 -31.78
C TRP A 158 22.12 -20.48 -33.25
N LYS A 159 21.17 -21.15 -33.90
CA LYS A 159 21.31 -21.65 -35.28
C LYS A 159 21.09 -20.60 -36.37
N GLY A 160 20.65 -19.39 -36.00
CA GLY A 160 20.53 -18.28 -36.94
C GLY A 160 19.18 -18.17 -37.67
N GLY A 161 18.07 -18.71 -37.14
CA GLY A 161 16.75 -18.51 -37.75
C GLY A 161 15.58 -18.93 -36.86
N VAL A 162 14.37 -18.59 -37.31
CA VAL A 162 13.09 -18.96 -36.68
C VAL A 162 12.88 -20.46 -36.81
N GLU A 163 12.43 -21.11 -35.74
CA GLU A 163 12.17 -22.56 -35.69
C GLU A 163 13.40 -23.45 -36.03
N ARG A 164 14.61 -22.88 -36.00
CA ARG A 164 15.85 -23.60 -36.28
C ARG A 164 16.55 -24.04 -35.00
N GLU A 165 16.74 -25.35 -34.88
CA GLU A 165 17.25 -25.97 -33.66
C GLU A 165 18.67 -26.54 -33.80
N ILE A 166 19.49 -26.35 -32.77
CA ILE A 166 20.75 -27.07 -32.58
C ILE A 166 20.42 -28.45 -31.99
N VAL A 167 20.75 -29.52 -32.71
CA VAL A 167 20.40 -30.88 -32.29
C VAL A 167 21.59 -31.57 -31.67
N ARG A 168 22.75 -31.48 -32.31
CA ARG A 168 23.91 -32.27 -31.95
C ARG A 168 24.99 -31.44 -31.28
N VAL A 169 25.73 -32.06 -30.38
CA VAL A 169 26.89 -31.44 -29.69
C VAL A 169 27.90 -30.88 -30.71
N ARG A 170 28.12 -31.57 -31.83
CA ARG A 170 29.02 -31.13 -32.91
C ARG A 170 28.62 -29.81 -33.58
N GLU A 171 27.38 -29.35 -33.38
CA GLU A 171 26.91 -28.06 -33.89
C GLU A 171 27.25 -26.90 -32.93
N LEU A 172 27.69 -27.18 -31.70
CA LEU A 172 28.18 -26.19 -30.72
C LEU A 172 29.57 -25.69 -31.14
N THR A 173 29.60 -24.87 -32.17
CA THR A 173 30.82 -24.35 -32.81
C THR A 173 30.78 -22.83 -32.82
N LYS A 174 31.93 -22.19 -33.10
CA LYS A 174 32.03 -20.72 -33.24
C LYS A 174 31.03 -20.13 -34.25
N LYS A 175 30.62 -20.90 -35.27
CA LYS A 175 29.62 -20.49 -36.26
C LYS A 175 28.24 -20.23 -35.63
N ASN A 176 27.87 -21.05 -34.65
CA ASN A 176 26.57 -20.97 -33.98
C ASN A 176 26.68 -20.28 -32.60
N LEU A 177 27.86 -19.81 -32.21
CA LEU A 177 28.06 -19.13 -30.94
C LEU A 177 27.43 -17.73 -31.03
N LEU A 178 26.46 -17.47 -30.16
CA LEU A 178 25.83 -16.15 -30.05
C LEU A 178 26.62 -15.26 -29.08
N GLN A 179 26.91 -15.77 -27.89
CA GLN A 179 27.62 -15.01 -26.85
C GLN A 179 28.35 -15.96 -25.90
N GLU A 180 29.46 -15.47 -25.35
CA GLU A 180 30.29 -16.14 -24.34
C GLU A 180 30.60 -15.18 -23.20
N ASN A 181 30.51 -15.67 -21.97
CA ASN A 181 30.83 -14.96 -20.75
C ASN A 181 31.55 -15.87 -19.76
N GLY A 182 32.26 -15.30 -18.80
CA GLY A 182 32.67 -16.02 -17.61
C GLY A 182 31.45 -16.41 -16.77
N PHE A 183 31.46 -17.60 -16.16
CA PHE A 183 30.33 -18.08 -15.35
C PHE A 183 29.91 -17.10 -14.24
N ALA A 184 30.87 -16.41 -13.64
CA ALA A 184 30.63 -15.45 -12.57
C ALA A 184 30.80 -13.98 -13.00
N GLU A 185 30.84 -13.70 -14.30
CA GLU A 185 31.20 -12.38 -14.83
C GLU A 185 30.20 -11.28 -14.44
N GLU A 186 28.90 -11.57 -14.55
CA GLU A 186 27.84 -10.64 -14.13
C GLU A 186 27.33 -10.96 -12.72
N SER A 187 27.83 -12.02 -12.09
CA SER A 187 27.38 -12.44 -10.76
C SER A 187 27.71 -11.37 -9.72
N TYR A 188 26.80 -11.21 -8.76
CA TYR A 188 26.99 -10.28 -7.65
C TYR A 188 27.04 -11.05 -6.33
N VAL A 189 28.02 -10.70 -5.50
CA VAL A 189 28.17 -11.21 -4.13
C VAL A 189 28.35 -10.01 -3.22
N TRP A 190 27.66 -10.04 -2.09
CA TRP A 190 27.77 -9.04 -1.04
C TRP A 190 28.22 -9.71 0.28
N PRO A 191 28.89 -9.01 1.22
CA PRO A 191 29.67 -7.80 0.96
C PRO A 191 30.74 -8.05 -0.12
N PRO A 192 31.20 -7.02 -0.85
CA PRO A 192 32.15 -7.19 -1.94
C PRO A 192 33.46 -7.79 -1.42
N ASP A 193 33.83 -8.97 -1.91
CA ASP A 193 35.03 -9.68 -1.47
C ASP A 193 36.29 -8.97 -1.97
N LYS A 194 37.16 -8.55 -1.04
CA LYS A 194 38.42 -7.85 -1.37
C LYS A 194 39.69 -8.68 -1.24
N ASN A 195 39.68 -9.91 -0.69
CA ASN A 195 40.88 -10.79 -0.49
C ASN A 195 40.56 -12.07 0.36
N VAL A 196 39.60 -12.92 -0.01
CA VAL A 196 39.23 -14.07 0.86
C VAL A 196 40.36 -15.12 1.03
N THR A 197 40.76 -15.33 2.30
CA THR A 197 41.55 -16.49 2.80
C THR A 197 40.83 -17.28 3.91
N LYS A 198 39.63 -16.86 4.32
CA LYS A 198 38.64 -17.66 5.06
C LYS A 198 37.22 -17.24 4.65
N ALA A 199 36.30 -18.21 4.57
CA ALA A 199 34.97 -18.02 4.01
C ALA A 199 34.13 -16.97 4.77
N PRO A 200 33.52 -15.99 4.09
CA PRO A 200 32.67 -14.97 4.69
C PRO A 200 31.26 -15.48 5.05
N ALA A 201 30.56 -14.72 5.90
CA ALA A 201 29.27 -15.06 6.50
C ALA A 201 28.05 -14.83 5.59
N MET A 202 28.20 -14.18 4.43
CA MET A 202 27.16 -14.12 3.41
C MET A 202 27.49 -15.15 2.33
N LYS A 203 26.61 -16.14 2.21
CA LYS A 203 26.60 -17.11 1.12
C LYS A 203 25.34 -16.82 0.35
N ASP A 204 25.49 -16.52 -0.94
CA ASP A 204 24.60 -16.90 -2.04
C ASP A 204 24.35 -15.78 -3.07
N LYS A 205 24.17 -16.24 -4.31
CA LYS A 205 24.78 -15.81 -5.56
C LYS A 205 23.72 -15.87 -6.64
N GLY A 206 23.32 -14.71 -7.11
CA GLY A 206 22.77 -14.65 -8.43
C GLY A 206 23.88 -14.85 -9.47
N ASN A 207 23.89 -15.98 -10.18
CA ASN A 207 24.66 -16.07 -11.42
C ASN A 207 23.76 -15.72 -12.58
N TRP A 208 24.16 -14.66 -13.28
CA TRP A 208 23.40 -14.09 -14.36
C TRP A 208 24.25 -14.02 -15.62
N GLN A 209 23.57 -14.00 -16.76
CA GLN A 209 24.19 -13.69 -18.04
C GLN A 209 23.18 -12.88 -18.86
N THR A 210 23.55 -11.66 -19.20
CA THR A 210 22.75 -10.80 -20.07
C THR A 210 23.12 -11.11 -21.51
N VAL A 211 22.22 -11.78 -22.24
CA VAL A 211 22.42 -12.19 -23.63
C VAL A 211 21.85 -11.14 -24.55
N TRP A 212 22.70 -10.56 -25.40
CA TRP A 212 22.32 -9.58 -26.40
C TRP A 212 21.85 -10.26 -27.69
N LEU A 213 20.68 -9.85 -28.16
CA LEU A 213 20.04 -10.43 -29.34
C LEU A 213 20.39 -9.63 -30.60
N PRO A 214 20.66 -10.28 -31.75
CA PRO A 214 20.93 -9.57 -32.99
C PRO A 214 19.76 -8.66 -33.42
N LYS A 215 20.07 -7.49 -34.00
CA LYS A 215 19.06 -6.52 -34.46
C LYS A 215 18.19 -7.05 -35.62
N GLY A 216 18.71 -7.97 -36.41
CA GLY A 216 18.04 -8.55 -37.57
C GLY A 216 17.36 -9.89 -37.31
N MET A 217 17.04 -10.23 -36.05
CA MET A 217 16.24 -11.43 -35.77
C MET A 217 14.83 -11.25 -36.34
N GLU A 218 14.38 -12.25 -37.09
CA GLU A 218 13.01 -12.31 -37.60
C GLU A 218 12.01 -12.49 -36.43
N PRO A 219 10.78 -11.97 -36.53
CA PRO A 219 9.75 -12.27 -35.55
C PRO A 219 9.41 -13.77 -35.53
N GLY A 220 9.22 -14.33 -34.34
CA GLY A 220 8.90 -15.73 -34.16
C GLY A 220 9.77 -16.41 -33.09
N ARG A 221 9.67 -17.73 -33.01
CA ARG A 221 10.35 -18.53 -32.00
C ARG A 221 11.78 -18.86 -32.42
N HIS A 222 12.74 -18.45 -31.61
CA HIS A 222 14.15 -18.78 -31.76
C HIS A 222 14.59 -19.75 -30.67
N MET A 223 15.26 -20.83 -31.08
CA MET A 223 15.71 -21.89 -30.18
C MET A 223 17.19 -21.71 -29.87
N MET A 224 17.54 -21.80 -28.59
CA MET A 224 18.89 -21.55 -28.10
C MET A 224 19.35 -22.67 -27.16
N VAL A 225 20.66 -22.85 -27.09
CA VAL A 225 21.30 -23.78 -26.17
C VAL A 225 22.26 -22.99 -25.29
N TRP A 226 22.00 -23.01 -23.99
CA TRP A 226 22.96 -22.54 -23.00
C TRP A 226 23.88 -23.69 -22.62
N VAL A 227 25.17 -23.40 -22.51
CA VAL A 227 26.23 -24.37 -22.28
C VAL A 227 27.16 -23.84 -21.21
N TRP A 228 27.42 -24.65 -20.20
CA TRP A 228 28.49 -24.43 -19.24
C TRP A 228 29.66 -25.38 -19.52
N SER A 229 30.86 -24.80 -19.58
CA SER A 229 32.12 -25.52 -19.76
C SER A 229 33.00 -25.27 -18.53
N ILE A 230 33.15 -26.29 -17.68
CA ILE A 230 33.94 -26.22 -16.45
C ILE A 230 35.44 -26.07 -16.79
N GLN A 231 35.91 -26.82 -17.78
CA GLN A 231 37.30 -26.85 -18.18
C GLN A 231 37.42 -26.91 -19.70
N GLY A 232 38.12 -25.94 -20.29
CA GLY A 232 38.27 -25.81 -21.75
C GLY A 232 36.95 -25.48 -22.47
N ASP A 233 36.87 -25.89 -23.73
CA ASP A 233 35.72 -25.59 -24.60
C ASP A 233 34.69 -26.72 -24.69
N GLN A 234 34.91 -27.84 -23.98
CA GLN A 234 33.98 -28.96 -24.02
C GLN A 234 32.71 -28.65 -23.21
N PRO A 235 31.52 -29.01 -23.71
CA PRO A 235 30.28 -28.78 -22.99
C PRO A 235 30.19 -29.73 -21.78
N SER A 236 30.19 -29.19 -20.57
CA SER A 236 29.99 -29.96 -19.35
C SER A 236 28.50 -30.16 -19.08
N TRP A 237 27.73 -29.07 -19.16
CA TRP A 237 26.28 -29.03 -18.94
C TRP A 237 25.60 -28.16 -19.97
N THR A 238 24.38 -28.52 -20.33
CA THR A 238 23.61 -27.87 -21.39
C THR A 238 22.15 -27.74 -20.99
N THR A 239 21.51 -26.66 -21.43
CA THR A 239 20.07 -26.44 -21.25
C THR A 239 19.48 -25.78 -22.50
N CYS A 240 18.44 -26.38 -23.06
CA CYS A 240 17.71 -25.83 -24.20
C CYS A 240 16.60 -24.88 -23.74
N PHE A 241 16.49 -23.74 -24.40
CA PHE A 241 15.42 -22.79 -24.16
C PHE A 241 15.01 -22.07 -25.44
N ASP A 242 13.83 -21.46 -25.40
CA ASP A 242 13.28 -20.74 -26.53
C ASP A 242 13.08 -19.27 -26.15
N VAL A 243 13.19 -18.41 -27.15
CA VAL A 243 12.93 -16.97 -27.06
C VAL A 243 11.96 -16.61 -28.18
N MET A 244 10.82 -16.03 -27.81
CA MET A 244 9.87 -15.45 -28.74
C MET A 244 10.31 -14.02 -29.08
N ILE A 245 10.63 -13.78 -30.35
CA ILE A 245 10.91 -12.43 -30.86
C ILE A 245 9.60 -11.80 -31.33
N GLU A 246 9.20 -10.74 -30.66
CA GLU A 246 7.94 -10.05 -30.96
C GLU A 246 8.07 -9.09 -32.14
N ASP A 247 7.05 -9.08 -33.01
CA ASP A 247 6.88 -8.01 -34.01
C ASP A 247 6.22 -6.79 -33.35
N HIS A 248 7.05 -5.86 -32.88
CA HIS A 248 6.55 -4.62 -32.30
C HIS A 248 5.72 -3.77 -33.28
N GLN A 249 5.90 -3.88 -34.60
CA GLN A 249 5.05 -3.15 -35.54
C GLN A 249 3.64 -3.72 -35.53
N TYR A 250 3.48 -5.04 -35.38
CA TYR A 250 2.18 -5.66 -35.23
C TYR A 250 1.51 -5.29 -33.89
N GLU A 251 2.21 -5.44 -32.77
CA GLU A 251 1.64 -5.13 -31.45
C GLU A 251 1.31 -3.64 -31.28
N ALA A 252 2.14 -2.73 -31.81
CA ALA A 252 1.84 -1.31 -31.82
C ALA A 252 0.60 -0.98 -32.66
N ARG A 253 0.41 -1.64 -33.81
CA ARG A 253 -0.80 -1.49 -34.65
C ARG A 253 -2.05 -2.01 -33.94
N LYS A 254 -1.95 -3.18 -33.30
CA LYS A 254 -3.03 -3.79 -32.52
C LYS A 254 -3.43 -2.90 -31.35
N LEU A 255 -2.46 -2.41 -30.58
CA LEU A 255 -2.69 -1.47 -29.48
C LEU A 255 -3.36 -0.18 -29.98
N ARG A 256 -2.86 0.40 -31.08
CA ARG A 256 -3.45 1.59 -31.70
C ARG A 256 -4.92 1.34 -32.11
N SER A 257 -5.22 0.18 -32.68
CA SER A 257 -6.58 -0.20 -33.05
C SER A 257 -7.49 -0.33 -31.82
N SER A 258 -7.02 -0.98 -30.76
CA SER A 258 -7.78 -1.12 -29.50
C SER A 258 -8.04 0.22 -28.82
N VAL A 259 -7.04 1.11 -28.78
CA VAL A 259 -7.18 2.46 -28.23
C VAL A 259 -8.18 3.28 -29.06
N HIS A 260 -8.11 3.20 -30.39
CA HIS A 260 -9.06 3.87 -31.26
C HIS A 260 -10.50 3.35 -31.03
N HIS A 261 -10.67 2.03 -30.96
CA HIS A 261 -11.97 1.42 -30.66
C HIS A 261 -12.54 1.88 -29.32
N LEU A 262 -11.73 1.87 -28.25
CA LEU A 262 -12.12 2.34 -26.93
C LEU A 262 -12.49 3.84 -26.93
N SER A 263 -11.73 4.67 -27.66
CA SER A 263 -12.04 6.09 -27.82
C SER A 263 -13.39 6.31 -28.50
N VAL A 264 -13.69 5.55 -29.56
CA VAL A 264 -14.99 5.62 -30.24
C VAL A 264 -16.12 5.17 -29.31
N GLN A 265 -15.95 4.07 -28.59
CA GLN A 265 -16.94 3.59 -27.61
C GLN A 265 -17.19 4.62 -26.50
N TYR A 266 -16.14 5.27 -26.00
CA TYR A 266 -16.26 6.31 -24.99
C TYR A 266 -17.06 7.51 -25.49
N GLU A 267 -16.79 8.01 -26.70
CA GLU A 267 -17.53 9.13 -27.28
C GLU A 267 -19.01 8.76 -27.55
N LEU A 268 -19.28 7.55 -28.06
CA LEU A 268 -20.65 7.06 -28.24
C LEU A 268 -21.42 7.01 -26.92
N LEU A 269 -20.81 6.44 -25.87
CA LEU A 269 -21.41 6.35 -24.55
C LEU A 269 -21.63 7.74 -23.92
N LYS A 270 -20.72 8.69 -24.18
CA LYS A 270 -20.86 10.07 -23.73
C LYS A 270 -22.05 10.76 -24.40
N HIS A 271 -22.19 10.63 -25.72
CA HIS A 271 -23.33 11.15 -26.46
C HIS A 271 -24.65 10.52 -26.01
N GLU A 272 -24.69 9.21 -25.74
CA GLU A 272 -25.87 8.54 -25.21
C GLU A 272 -26.26 9.09 -23.83
N ASN A 273 -25.29 9.26 -22.93
CA ASN A 273 -25.53 9.84 -21.62
C ASN A 273 -26.04 11.28 -21.68
N GLU A 274 -25.51 12.09 -22.59
CA GLU A 274 -25.99 13.45 -22.83
C GLU A 274 -27.43 13.44 -23.36
N GLY A 275 -27.75 12.61 -24.36
CA GLY A 275 -29.10 12.45 -24.89
C GLY A 275 -30.11 11.96 -23.85
N LEU A 276 -29.72 11.01 -22.99
CA LEU A 276 -30.55 10.55 -21.88
C LEU A 276 -30.83 11.66 -20.85
N LYS A 277 -29.81 12.48 -20.53
CA LYS A 277 -29.98 13.63 -19.62
C LYS A 277 -30.97 14.64 -20.20
N GLU A 278 -30.86 14.96 -21.48
CA GLU A 278 -31.77 15.88 -22.17
C GLU A 278 -33.20 15.32 -22.21
N ALA A 279 -33.37 14.05 -22.60
CA ALA A 279 -34.65 13.38 -22.61
C ALA A 279 -35.31 13.38 -21.21
N LEU A 280 -34.51 13.17 -20.16
CA LEU A 280 -34.97 13.23 -18.78
C LEU A 280 -35.36 14.64 -18.36
N GLN A 281 -34.61 15.67 -18.76
CA GLN A 281 -35.01 17.06 -18.54
C GLN A 281 -36.34 17.38 -19.24
N HIS A 282 -36.51 16.94 -20.49
CA HIS A 282 -37.74 17.16 -21.24
C HIS A 282 -38.94 16.45 -20.57
N LYS A 283 -38.77 15.17 -20.15
CA LYS A 283 -39.80 14.45 -19.37
C LYS A 283 -40.13 15.14 -18.05
N LYS A 284 -39.13 15.69 -17.34
CA LYS A 284 -39.35 16.48 -16.12
C LYS A 284 -40.14 17.76 -16.40
N LYS A 285 -39.84 18.47 -17.50
CA LYS A 285 -40.61 19.64 -17.94
C LYS A 285 -42.06 19.26 -18.24
N HIS A 286 -42.28 18.17 -18.98
CA HIS A 286 -43.63 17.67 -19.31
C HIS A 286 -44.44 17.22 -18.08
N ARG A 287 -43.78 16.67 -17.05
CA ARG A 287 -44.43 16.25 -15.80
C ARG A 287 -44.86 17.43 -14.92
N LYS A 288 -44.27 18.62 -15.10
CA LYS A 288 -44.76 19.83 -14.44
C LYS A 288 -46.06 20.25 -15.11
N LYS A 289 -47.19 19.76 -14.61
CA LYS A 289 -48.49 20.36 -14.92
C LYS A 289 -48.39 21.84 -14.52
N GLY A 290 -48.66 22.73 -15.46
CA GLY A 290 -48.71 24.17 -15.17
C GLY A 290 -49.67 24.41 -14.01
N LYS A 291 -49.26 25.23 -13.03
CA LYS A 291 -50.16 25.67 -11.96
C LYS A 291 -51.35 26.37 -12.62
N ALA A 292 -52.56 25.94 -12.29
CA ALA A 292 -53.76 26.57 -12.82
C ALA A 292 -53.82 28.02 -12.33
N LEU A 293 -53.95 28.96 -13.28
CA LEU A 293 -54.15 30.36 -12.97
C LEU A 293 -55.44 30.52 -12.16
N ASP A 294 -55.32 31.18 -11.02
CA ASP A 294 -56.43 31.45 -10.10
C ASP A 294 -57.36 32.54 -10.68
N LEU A 295 -58.34 32.10 -11.48
CA LEU A 295 -59.33 32.96 -12.13
C LEU A 295 -60.55 33.11 -11.20
N GLN A 296 -60.67 34.26 -10.55
CA GLN A 296 -61.79 34.55 -9.64
C GLN A 296 -63.10 34.76 -10.41
N GLN A 297 -64.05 33.86 -10.22
CA GLN A 297 -65.41 33.95 -10.76
C GLN A 297 -66.30 34.79 -9.84
N ARG A 298 -67.18 35.62 -10.43
CA ARG A 298 -68.18 36.37 -9.66
C ARG A 298 -69.24 35.42 -9.13
N GLN A 299 -69.70 35.66 -7.90
CA GLN A 299 -70.64 34.79 -7.18
C GLN A 299 -72.00 34.67 -7.88
N GLU A 300 -72.40 35.64 -8.72
CA GLU A 300 -73.73 35.69 -9.36
C GLU A 300 -73.97 34.64 -10.46
N TYR A 301 -72.95 33.89 -10.89
CA TYR A 301 -73.05 33.00 -12.06
C TYR A 301 -73.02 31.52 -11.66
N HIS A 302 -74.18 30.84 -11.73
CA HIS A 302 -74.38 29.49 -11.16
C HIS A 302 -74.78 28.39 -12.16
N GLY A 303 -74.30 28.42 -13.40
CA GLY A 303 -74.44 27.24 -14.28
C GLY A 303 -74.07 27.48 -15.73
N GLY A 304 -72.91 26.97 -16.17
CA GLY A 304 -72.46 26.96 -17.56
C GLY A 304 -70.94 27.05 -17.71
N SER A 305 -70.41 26.75 -18.90
CA SER A 305 -68.99 26.95 -19.22
C SER A 305 -68.64 28.44 -19.21
N VAL A 306 -67.63 28.84 -18.43
CA VAL A 306 -67.21 30.24 -18.28
C VAL A 306 -66.12 30.57 -19.30
N PHE A 307 -66.41 31.49 -20.22
CA PHE A 307 -65.42 32.01 -21.17
C PHE A 307 -64.69 33.22 -20.57
N TRP A 308 -63.37 33.15 -20.46
CA TRP A 308 -62.55 34.20 -19.86
C TRP A 308 -62.01 35.16 -20.91
N SER A 309 -62.19 36.46 -20.69
CA SER A 309 -61.61 37.46 -21.58
C SER A 309 -60.08 37.58 -21.39
N PRO A 310 -59.32 37.96 -22.43
CA PRO A 310 -57.86 38.15 -22.33
C PRO A 310 -57.41 39.12 -21.22
N ARG A 311 -58.26 40.08 -20.87
CA ARG A 311 -58.03 41.00 -19.75
C ARG A 311 -58.00 40.26 -18.40
N LYS A 312 -58.91 39.31 -18.18
CA LYS A 312 -58.98 38.52 -16.94
C LYS A 312 -57.78 37.59 -16.76
N LEU A 313 -57.27 37.02 -17.85
CA LEU A 313 -56.02 36.25 -17.84
C LEU A 313 -54.82 37.10 -17.43
N ARG A 314 -54.71 38.34 -17.93
CA ARG A 314 -53.63 39.27 -17.53
C ARG A 314 -53.72 39.68 -16.06
N GLU A 315 -54.92 39.96 -15.57
CA GLU A 315 -55.17 40.28 -14.15
C GLU A 315 -54.76 39.12 -13.22
N ALA A 316 -55.09 37.87 -13.58
CA ALA A 316 -54.69 36.69 -12.81
C ALA A 316 -53.17 36.49 -12.80
N ARG A 317 -52.50 36.64 -13.95
CA ARG A 317 -51.02 36.58 -14.04
C ARG A 317 -50.34 37.65 -13.20
N ALA A 318 -50.85 38.88 -13.22
CA ALA A 318 -50.30 39.97 -12.41
C ALA A 318 -50.41 39.66 -10.90
N ARG A 319 -51.53 39.08 -10.46
CA ARG A 319 -51.70 38.66 -9.06
C ARG A 319 -50.78 37.52 -8.65
N GLU A 320 -50.57 36.54 -9.53
CA GLU A 320 -49.58 35.48 -9.28
C GLU A 320 -48.17 36.02 -9.19
N ALA A 321 -47.77 36.93 -10.09
CA ALA A 321 -46.45 37.55 -10.03
C ALA A 321 -46.21 38.32 -8.72
N VAL A 322 -47.23 39.02 -8.21
CA VAL A 322 -47.17 39.69 -6.90
C VAL A 322 -47.03 38.65 -5.78
N ARG A 323 -47.88 37.61 -5.75
CA ARG A 323 -47.80 36.54 -4.74
C ARG A 323 -46.43 35.86 -4.73
N GLU A 324 -45.87 35.54 -5.90
CA GLU A 324 -44.54 34.92 -6.00
C GLU A 324 -43.45 35.86 -5.47
N ARG A 325 -43.51 37.16 -5.79
CA ARG A 325 -42.59 38.14 -5.23
C ARG A 325 -42.70 38.20 -3.72
N ASP A 326 -43.90 38.33 -3.17
CA ASP A 326 -44.13 38.38 -1.71
C ASP A 326 -43.62 37.10 -1.03
N GLU A 327 -43.89 35.92 -1.59
CA GLU A 327 -43.36 34.65 -1.07
C GLU A 327 -41.83 34.58 -1.10
N THR A 328 -41.20 35.08 -2.17
CA THR A 328 -39.73 35.13 -2.26
C THR A 328 -39.13 36.11 -1.25
N GLU A 329 -39.74 37.28 -1.09
CA GLU A 329 -39.33 38.29 -0.11
C GLU A 329 -39.49 37.76 1.31
N GLU A 330 -40.59 37.07 1.63
CA GLU A 330 -40.81 36.43 2.93
C GLU A 330 -39.79 35.32 3.20
N LYS A 331 -39.48 34.47 2.20
CA LYS A 331 -38.43 33.43 2.33
C LYS A 331 -37.07 34.06 2.59
N LEU A 332 -36.73 35.15 1.89
CA LEU A 332 -35.49 35.90 2.10
C LEU A 332 -35.45 36.52 3.50
N GLN A 333 -36.55 37.09 3.99
CA GLN A 333 -36.65 37.63 5.36
C GLN A 333 -36.51 36.54 6.42
N LYS A 334 -37.14 35.36 6.21
CA LYS A 334 -36.97 34.19 7.09
C LYS A 334 -35.53 33.68 7.09
N ALA A 335 -34.86 33.69 5.95
CA ALA A 335 -33.44 33.31 5.87
C ALA A 335 -32.54 34.32 6.60
N ARG A 336 -32.76 35.62 6.40
CA ARG A 336 -32.01 36.70 7.07
C ARG A 336 -32.21 36.65 8.59
N SER A 337 -33.43 36.50 9.07
CA SER A 337 -33.72 36.40 10.51
C SER A 337 -33.12 35.14 11.14
N LYS A 338 -33.05 34.01 10.42
CA LYS A 338 -32.31 32.82 10.89
C LYS A 338 -30.82 33.10 11.05
N LYS A 339 -30.19 33.73 10.05
CA LYS A 339 -28.75 34.10 10.13
C LYS A 339 -28.48 35.02 11.32
N GLN A 340 -29.28 36.08 11.48
CA GLN A 340 -29.14 37.00 12.62
C GLN A 340 -29.31 36.30 13.97
N ARG A 341 -30.22 35.33 14.08
CA ARG A 341 -30.40 34.54 15.31
C ARG A 341 -29.19 33.63 15.60
N GLU A 342 -28.58 33.04 14.58
CA GLU A 342 -27.37 32.24 14.75
C GLU A 342 -26.17 33.10 15.15
N GLU A 343 -25.98 34.25 14.49
CA GLU A 343 -24.95 35.22 14.85
C GLU A 343 -25.11 35.71 16.30
N ALA A 344 -26.33 36.09 16.70
CA ALA A 344 -26.60 36.50 18.08
C ALA A 344 -26.39 35.36 19.10
N ARG A 345 -26.60 34.10 18.70
CA ARG A 345 -26.32 32.95 19.56
C ARG A 345 -24.82 32.76 19.75
N LEU A 346 -24.04 32.89 18.68
CA LEU A 346 -22.57 32.80 18.72
C LEU A 346 -21.99 33.91 19.59
N GLN A 347 -22.40 35.16 19.39
CA GLN A 347 -21.97 36.30 20.22
C GLN A 347 -22.23 36.09 21.72
N ARG A 348 -23.39 35.53 22.07
CA ARG A 348 -23.70 35.19 23.48
C ARG A 348 -22.83 34.07 24.02
N GLN A 349 -22.46 33.09 23.20
CA GLN A 349 -21.56 32.01 23.62
C GLN A 349 -20.15 32.57 23.89
N ASP A 350 -19.66 33.43 23.00
CA ASP A 350 -18.36 34.07 23.17
C ASP A 350 -18.32 34.94 24.44
N GLU A 351 -19.35 35.78 24.66
CA GLU A 351 -19.44 36.62 25.86
C GLU A 351 -19.51 35.79 27.17
N LEU A 352 -20.21 34.66 27.15
CA LEU A 352 -20.28 33.76 28.31
C LEU A 352 -18.93 33.09 28.59
N GLU A 353 -18.17 32.74 27.56
CA GLU A 353 -16.85 32.13 27.69
C GLU A 353 -15.82 33.15 28.17
N GLU A 354 -15.81 34.38 27.64
CA GLU A 354 -15.00 35.48 28.16
C GLU A 354 -15.26 35.72 29.65
N ARG A 355 -16.54 35.76 30.07
CA ARG A 355 -16.92 35.88 31.48
C ARG A 355 -16.48 34.68 32.33
N ARG A 356 -16.31 33.48 31.77
CA ARG A 356 -15.78 32.31 32.49
C ARG A 356 -14.27 32.42 32.65
N VAL A 357 -13.56 32.75 31.58
CA VAL A 357 -12.11 32.96 31.59
C VAL A 357 -11.74 34.07 32.58
N GLU A 358 -12.45 35.19 32.58
CA GLU A 358 -12.18 36.30 33.50
C GLU A 358 -12.41 35.88 34.97
N ARG A 359 -13.45 35.10 35.25
CA ARG A 359 -13.70 34.54 36.59
C ARG A 359 -12.60 33.56 37.02
N GLN A 360 -12.07 32.75 36.11
CA GLN A 360 -10.95 31.85 36.40
C GLN A 360 -9.68 32.64 36.72
N ARG A 361 -9.33 33.64 35.90
CA ARG A 361 -8.19 34.54 36.15
C ARG A 361 -8.29 35.22 37.51
N LEU A 362 -9.44 35.79 37.85
CA LEU A 362 -9.69 36.41 39.16
C LEU A 362 -9.54 35.40 40.31
N LYS A 363 -9.93 34.14 40.11
CA LYS A 363 -9.78 33.09 41.12
C LYS A 363 -8.30 32.70 41.31
N GLU A 364 -7.57 32.50 40.22
CA GLU A 364 -6.13 32.19 40.24
C GLU A 364 -5.33 33.32 40.91
N MET A 365 -5.60 34.58 40.57
CA MET A 365 -4.99 35.74 41.22
C MET A 365 -5.24 35.76 42.74
N ARG A 366 -6.47 35.46 43.18
CA ARG A 366 -6.81 35.38 44.60
C ARG A 366 -6.12 34.20 45.30
N GLU A 367 -5.93 33.08 44.61
CA GLU A 367 -5.23 31.91 45.17
C GLU A 367 -3.72 32.18 45.29
N LEU A 368 -3.10 32.81 44.28
CA LEU A 368 -1.70 33.25 44.34
C LEU A 368 -1.47 34.25 45.48
N GLU A 369 -2.32 35.28 45.61
CA GLU A 369 -2.23 36.27 46.69
C GLU A 369 -2.37 35.61 48.07
N ARG A 370 -3.27 34.62 48.20
CA ARG A 370 -3.42 33.85 49.46
C ARG A 370 -2.20 32.97 49.74
N ALA A 371 -1.62 32.35 48.71
CA ALA A 371 -0.42 31.52 48.84
C ALA A 371 0.80 32.37 49.24
N GLU A 372 0.98 33.54 48.63
CA GLU A 372 2.04 34.49 48.98
C GLU A 372 1.88 34.98 50.42
N LYS A 373 0.68 35.43 50.80
CA LYS A 373 0.39 35.83 52.20
C LYS A 373 0.60 34.69 53.19
N ALA A 374 0.33 33.44 52.81
CA ALA A 374 0.59 32.28 53.65
C ALA A 374 2.09 31.98 53.77
N ALA A 375 2.85 32.09 52.68
CA ALA A 375 4.30 31.92 52.67
C ALA A 375 5.01 33.01 53.48
N GLU A 376 4.57 34.28 53.37
CA GLU A 376 5.09 35.37 54.18
C GLU A 376 4.82 35.14 55.67
N ARG A 377 3.59 34.72 56.03
CA ARG A 377 3.28 34.36 57.43
C ARG A 377 4.11 33.19 57.93
N ALA A 378 4.40 32.20 57.08
CA ALA A 378 5.27 31.07 57.43
C ALA A 378 6.70 31.55 57.69
N ARG A 379 7.24 32.42 56.83
CA ARG A 379 8.55 33.05 57.04
C ARG A 379 8.61 33.86 58.33
N GLN A 380 7.63 34.72 58.60
CA GLN A 380 7.58 35.49 59.85
C GLN A 380 7.47 34.57 61.09
N LYS A 381 6.77 33.43 60.95
CA LYS A 381 6.71 32.43 62.01
C LYS A 381 8.06 31.75 62.21
N GLU A 382 8.74 31.34 61.16
CA GLU A 382 10.09 30.74 61.21
C GLU A 382 11.11 31.72 61.79
N GLU A 383 11.12 32.99 61.37
CA GLU A 383 11.98 34.03 61.93
C GLU A 383 11.69 34.26 63.42
N ARG A 384 10.42 34.31 63.83
CA ARG A 384 10.04 34.38 65.24
C ARG A 384 10.44 33.13 66.03
N ASP A 385 10.27 31.95 65.46
CA ASP A 385 10.59 30.68 66.13
C ASP A 385 12.12 30.52 66.24
N ALA A 386 12.89 30.96 65.24
CA ALA A 386 14.35 31.08 65.29
C ALA A 386 14.81 32.11 66.33
N ALA A 387 14.19 33.29 66.39
CA ALA A 387 14.47 34.29 67.42
C ALA A 387 14.14 33.79 68.83
N LYS A 388 13.03 33.06 69.01
CA LYS A 388 12.69 32.38 70.27
C LYS A 388 13.67 31.26 70.61
N ALA A 389 14.14 30.49 69.63
CA ALA A 389 15.14 29.44 69.83
C ALA A 389 16.50 30.01 70.28
N ILE A 390 16.88 31.19 69.76
CA ILE A 390 18.07 31.92 70.22
C ILE A 390 17.87 32.50 71.63
N GLN A 391 16.64 32.89 72.00
CA GLN A 391 16.31 33.46 73.33
C GLN A 391 16.05 32.44 74.45
N LEU A 392 16.05 31.12 74.18
CA LEU A 392 15.77 30.09 75.19
C LEU A 392 17.01 29.25 75.55
N PRO A 393 17.89 29.74 76.45
CA PRO A 393 18.60 28.88 77.37
C PRO A 393 17.73 28.62 78.60
N GLN A 394 17.57 27.34 78.94
CA GLN A 394 17.33 26.84 80.29
C GLN A 394 16.17 27.45 81.10
N LYS A 395 15.03 26.74 81.11
CA LYS A 395 14.20 26.45 82.30
C LYS A 395 13.07 25.54 81.80
N GLY A 396 13.02 24.25 82.14
CA GLY A 396 13.09 23.75 83.50
C GLY A 396 11.70 23.82 84.13
N LYS A 397 10.87 22.83 83.78
CA LYS A 397 9.60 22.39 84.41
C LYS A 397 8.79 23.44 85.16
N ARG A 398 7.58 23.74 84.65
CA ARG A 398 6.44 24.03 85.54
C ARG A 398 5.11 23.59 84.93
N ARG A 399 4.35 22.87 85.75
CA ARG A 399 2.90 22.66 85.64
C ARG A 399 2.19 24.01 85.81
N ALA A 400 1.14 24.22 85.02
CA ALA A 400 0.05 25.15 85.32
C ALA A 400 -1.25 24.46 84.81
N SER A 401 -2.20 24.12 85.67
CA SER A 401 -3.25 24.97 86.27
C SER A 401 -4.41 25.20 85.30
N ALA A 402 -5.60 24.82 85.75
CA ALA A 402 -6.87 25.08 85.09
C ALA A 402 -7.18 26.58 84.99
N ALA A 403 -7.88 26.98 83.92
CA ALA A 403 -8.62 28.23 83.76
C ALA A 403 -9.71 27.98 82.69
N THR A 404 -10.99 27.86 83.05
CA THR A 404 -12.01 28.92 83.28
C THR A 404 -12.49 29.66 82.03
N SER A 405 -13.82 29.67 81.94
CA SER A 405 -14.66 30.44 81.03
C SER A 405 -14.61 31.95 81.28
N SER A 406 -14.61 32.77 80.23
CA SER A 406 -15.36 34.05 80.12
C SER A 406 -15.16 34.59 78.69
N ASN A 407 -16.21 34.71 77.87
CA ASN A 407 -17.12 35.86 77.71
C ASN A 407 -16.45 37.18 77.29
N ASN A 408 -16.72 37.62 76.05
CA ASN A 408 -17.47 38.86 75.71
C ASN A 408 -17.32 39.15 74.20
N LYS A 409 -18.37 39.10 73.39
CA LYS A 409 -19.42 40.12 73.17
C LYS A 409 -18.91 41.37 72.44
N ARG A 410 -19.26 41.51 71.15
CA ARG A 410 -19.77 42.78 70.63
C ARG A 410 -20.62 42.57 69.37
N GLN A 411 -21.91 42.82 69.55
CA GLN A 411 -22.90 43.04 68.50
C GLN A 411 -22.66 44.40 67.83
N LYS A 412 -23.03 44.53 66.55
CA LYS A 412 -23.62 45.79 66.06
C LYS A 412 -24.78 45.46 65.12
N ARG A 413 -25.89 46.13 65.41
CA ARG A 413 -27.24 46.04 64.84
C ARG A 413 -27.45 47.29 63.98
N VAL A 414 -28.12 47.16 62.83
CA VAL A 414 -28.96 48.18 62.18
C VAL A 414 -30.03 47.37 61.43
N GLU A 415 -31.19 47.15 62.04
CA GLU A 415 -32.42 47.96 61.91
C GLU A 415 -33.16 47.78 60.58
N ALA A 416 -34.48 47.71 60.73
CA ALA A 416 -35.44 47.07 59.87
C ALA A 416 -36.40 48.08 59.22
N ALA A 417 -37.01 47.68 58.11
CA ALA A 417 -38.38 48.06 57.74
C ALA A 417 -38.90 46.94 56.81
N ARG A 418 -39.73 46.00 57.30
CA ARG A 418 -41.18 46.03 57.62
C ARG A 418 -42.06 45.55 56.45
N ALA A 419 -43.06 44.76 56.86
CA ALA A 419 -44.29 44.33 56.18
C ALA A 419 -44.19 42.98 55.45
N GLY A 420 -44.99 41.97 55.75
CA GLY A 420 -46.11 41.84 56.66
C GLY A 420 -46.75 40.45 56.47
N ALA A 421 -47.21 39.89 57.58
CA ALA A 421 -48.04 38.71 57.83
C ALA A 421 -48.37 37.68 56.72
N GLN A 422 -48.11 36.44 57.12
CA GLN A 422 -48.54 35.14 56.63
C GLN A 422 -50.02 35.01 56.25
N VAL A 423 -50.27 34.19 55.22
CA VAL A 423 -51.35 33.20 55.22
C VAL A 423 -50.69 31.83 54.96
N GLN A 424 -51.07 30.84 55.77
CA GLN A 424 -50.60 29.45 55.68
C GLN A 424 -51.27 28.76 54.48
N GLU A 425 -50.49 28.03 53.69
CA GLU A 425 -51.01 27.10 52.67
C GLU A 425 -50.16 25.81 52.68
N GLU A 426 -50.84 24.68 52.47
CA GLU A 426 -50.40 23.29 52.61
C GLU A 426 -49.08 22.92 51.88
N PRO A 427 -48.37 21.86 52.34
CA PRO A 427 -47.22 21.33 51.61
C PRO A 427 -47.63 20.81 50.22
N PRO A 428 -46.85 21.10 49.16
CA PRO A 428 -47.26 20.81 47.78
C PRO A 428 -47.23 19.31 47.45
N ALA A 429 -48.23 18.87 46.69
CA ALA A 429 -48.34 17.55 46.08
C ALA A 429 -47.13 17.21 45.17
N PRO A 430 -46.79 15.91 44.97
CA PRO A 430 -45.66 15.51 44.15
C PRO A 430 -45.79 15.99 42.69
N PRO A 431 -44.69 16.34 42.01
CA PRO A 431 -44.74 16.95 40.69
C PRO A 431 -45.37 16.04 39.64
N SER A 432 -46.26 16.62 38.82
CA SER A 432 -46.86 15.96 37.65
C SER A 432 -45.78 15.45 36.70
N LYS A 433 -45.85 14.18 36.28
CA LYS A 433 -44.94 13.61 35.27
C LYS A 433 -45.18 14.26 33.90
N LEU A 434 -44.50 15.38 33.65
CA LEU A 434 -44.48 16.06 32.36
C LEU A 434 -43.40 15.44 31.46
N THR A 435 -43.73 15.24 30.19
CA THR A 435 -42.73 14.89 29.16
C THR A 435 -41.81 16.07 28.88
N SER A 436 -40.64 15.85 28.26
CA SER A 436 -39.63 16.90 27.96
C SER A 436 -40.12 18.08 27.11
N ARG A 437 -41.39 18.08 26.68
CA ARG A 437 -42.07 19.14 25.92
C ARG A 437 -43.33 19.70 26.63
N GLY A 438 -43.51 19.44 27.93
CA GLY A 438 -44.49 20.13 28.77
C GLY A 438 -45.96 19.80 28.53
N ARG A 439 -46.29 18.66 27.92
CA ARG A 439 -47.69 18.20 27.79
C ARG A 439 -48.09 17.22 28.90
N ASN A 440 -49.31 17.39 29.40
CA ASN A 440 -49.90 16.56 30.44
C ASN A 440 -50.31 15.18 29.87
N VAL A 441 -49.96 14.09 30.54
CA VAL A 441 -50.22 12.72 30.08
C VAL A 441 -51.39 12.14 30.88
N ASN A 442 -52.56 12.03 30.25
CA ASN A 442 -53.69 11.28 30.81
C ASN A 442 -53.60 9.81 30.40
N LEU A 443 -53.54 8.90 31.37
CA LEU A 443 -53.55 7.46 31.13
C LEU A 443 -54.94 6.99 30.66
N PRO A 444 -55.04 6.15 29.60
CA PRO A 444 -56.31 5.58 29.15
C PRO A 444 -56.97 4.68 30.19
N SER A 445 -58.30 4.69 30.27
CA SER A 445 -59.11 4.01 31.31
C SER A 445 -58.94 2.49 31.36
N LYS A 446 -58.41 1.83 30.32
CA LYS A 446 -58.14 0.39 30.33
C LYS A 446 -56.91 -0.03 31.15
N TYR A 447 -56.13 0.94 31.62
CA TYR A 447 -54.95 0.74 32.46
C TYR A 447 -55.06 1.49 33.78
N ARG A 448 -56.29 1.79 34.21
CA ARG A 448 -56.59 2.41 35.49
C ARG A 448 -57.17 1.40 36.46
#